data_AF-A0A7X8AUQ8-F1
#
_entry.id   AF-A0A7X8AUQ8-F1
#
_cell.length_a   1.000
_cell.length_b   1.000
_cell.length_c   1.000
_cell.angle_alpha   90.00
_cell.angle_beta   90.00
_cell.angle_gamma   90.00
#
_symmetry.space_group_name_H-M   'P 1'
#
loop_
_entity.id
_entity.type
_entity.pdbx_description
1 polymer ?
#
loop_
_entity_poly.entity_id
_entity_poly.type
_entity_poly.pdbx_seq_one_letter_code
_entity_poly.pdbx_strand_id
1 'polypeptide(L)'
;MQNYLKAPFNFVRLPEKLVIRYKSIDKLPVHNSFKGKDNEELLSGYIEYSLTAKTPIIVSNGVEGKDSKHAKFFENLEGKKAIPGNTIRGMVRSNLQILSLSNVLGSAGKDGKLLNSDIQDSRFLFRDVAGNNSLSEKYKNIMGIEPQKRIAKNVYAGYITREGNNYSYVPAKKINNMPYIRIDEIDLRKIADSDVEIKYMYTEKLLDYEGNIDELKKVVAKEMKAKRKYFENNEQKESEKVLNESYAPKPTEISFEIDNKSNIIKKVGARGKYTYNGVILSGGYILGKRSHYIIGEEDDSIEAKKISEHEIEDYKKDLVLTRKAKKKAKSGFEKETPRDIEGGNVLNTVKDEEIEMEKEHRFYALPERGKKKPFFYINYAGRFHFGFTPYMRMFYRKSVLDGIPEVYKTMEGISYAEALFGFSGRACGGKEVDYKSRLSFEDAVAEGNPELYSERGIDIILATPKPTCYKLYLKQDESKSKKELYTYESDDFRIRGIKQYWLKDRIIKGED
;
A
#
# COMPACT_ATOMS: atom_id res chain seq x y z
N MET A 1 18.59 20.91 21.92
CA MET A 1 17.61 19.81 21.75
C MET A 1 17.73 19.26 20.34
N GLN A 2 18.08 17.97 20.18
CA GLN A 2 18.14 17.33 18.86
C GLN A 2 16.75 17.35 18.21
N ASN A 3 16.62 18.05 17.08
CA ASN A 3 15.44 18.09 16.22
C ASN A 3 15.23 16.73 15.55
N TYR A 4 14.69 15.75 16.29
CA TYR A 4 14.06 14.60 15.65
C TYR A 4 12.63 15.01 15.29
N LEU A 5 12.25 14.81 14.03
CA LEU A 5 10.85 14.75 13.60
C LEU A 5 10.15 13.63 14.39
N LYS A 6 9.59 13.97 15.54
CA LYS A 6 8.70 13.07 16.30
C LYS A 6 7.40 12.98 15.51
N ALA A 7 6.89 11.76 15.31
CA ALA A 7 5.58 11.58 14.71
C ALA A 7 4.56 12.43 15.49
N PRO A 8 3.61 13.11 14.81
CA PRO A 8 2.66 14.01 15.47
C PRO A 8 1.59 13.27 16.30
N PHE A 9 1.78 11.97 16.49
CA PHE A 9 0.88 11.06 17.17
C PHE A 9 1.67 10.03 17.99
N ASN A 10 0.99 9.44 18.95
CA ASN A 10 1.40 8.26 19.67
C ASN A 10 0.28 7.22 19.65
N PHE A 11 0.45 6.12 20.38
CA PHE A 11 -0.53 5.05 20.44
C PHE A 11 -0.87 4.72 21.89
N VAL A 12 -2.17 4.56 22.16
CA VAL A 12 -2.64 3.86 23.35
C VAL A 12 -2.57 2.38 23.04
N ARG A 13 -1.83 1.63 23.86
CA ARG A 13 -1.63 0.21 23.65
C ARG A 13 -2.97 -0.53 23.72
N LEU A 14 -3.16 -1.52 22.84
CA LEU A 14 -4.25 -2.47 22.99
C LEU A 14 -4.15 -3.20 24.34
N PRO A 15 -5.22 -3.22 25.17
CA PRO A 15 -5.19 -3.97 26.41
C PRO A 15 -4.95 -5.47 26.22
N GLU A 16 -4.24 -6.07 27.16
CA GLU A 16 -3.94 -7.52 27.17
C GLU A 16 -5.10 -8.36 27.71
N LYS A 17 -6.02 -7.72 28.45
CA LYS A 17 -7.25 -8.29 28.97
C LYS A 17 -8.40 -7.36 28.59
N LEU A 18 -9.47 -7.93 28.07
CA LEU A 18 -10.65 -7.16 27.70
C LEU A 18 -11.74 -7.35 28.74
N VAL A 19 -12.64 -6.38 28.83
CA VAL A 19 -13.76 -6.40 29.76
C VAL A 19 -15.06 -6.61 28.99
N ILE A 20 -15.77 -7.67 29.37
CA ILE A 20 -17.10 -7.99 28.87
C ILE A 20 -18.13 -7.47 29.86
N ARG A 21 -19.11 -6.72 29.33
CA ARG A 21 -20.24 -6.22 30.12
C ARG A 21 -21.37 -7.25 30.18
N TYR A 22 -21.71 -7.87 29.05
CA TYR A 22 -22.78 -8.86 28.97
C TYR A 22 -22.27 -10.15 28.36
N LYS A 23 -22.54 -11.29 29.01
CA LYS A 23 -22.09 -12.62 28.53
C LYS A 23 -22.71 -13.01 27.19
N SER A 24 -23.90 -12.50 26.88
CA SER A 24 -24.69 -12.90 25.71
C SER A 24 -25.75 -11.85 25.39
N ILE A 25 -26.34 -11.95 24.20
CA ILE A 25 -27.34 -11.00 23.70
C ILE A 25 -28.61 -10.99 24.57
N ASP A 26 -29.04 -12.12 25.12
CA ASP A 26 -30.23 -12.19 26.02
C ASP A 26 -30.04 -11.44 27.34
N LYS A 27 -28.80 -11.02 27.64
CA LYS A 27 -28.48 -10.20 28.80
C LYS A 27 -28.53 -8.70 28.49
N LEU A 28 -28.65 -8.31 27.22
CA LEU A 28 -28.75 -6.92 26.84
C LEU A 28 -30.09 -6.32 27.30
N PRO A 29 -30.10 -5.07 27.76
CA PRO A 29 -31.33 -4.33 28.01
C PRO A 29 -32.18 -4.23 26.74
N VAL A 30 -33.48 -4.49 26.87
CA VAL A 30 -34.41 -4.40 25.75
C VAL A 30 -34.63 -2.94 25.34
N HIS A 31 -34.92 -2.73 24.05
CA HIS A 31 -35.21 -1.40 23.53
C HIS A 31 -36.46 -0.80 24.21
N ASN A 32 -36.47 0.52 24.44
CA ASN A 32 -37.54 1.24 25.12
C ASN A 32 -37.88 0.71 26.53
N SER A 33 -36.89 0.16 27.25
CA SER A 33 -37.05 -0.24 28.64
C SER A 33 -36.02 0.46 29.53
N PHE A 34 -36.50 1.02 30.64
CA PHE A 34 -35.67 1.51 31.74
C PHE A 34 -35.39 0.42 32.76
N LYS A 35 -35.56 -0.85 32.38
CA LYS A 35 -35.30 -1.99 33.26
C LYS A 35 -34.18 -2.85 32.68
N GLY A 36 -33.27 -3.24 33.54
CA GLY A 36 -32.26 -4.24 33.24
C GLY A 36 -32.84 -5.65 33.30
N LYS A 37 -31.96 -6.64 33.23
CA LYS A 37 -32.39 -8.04 33.10
C LYS A 37 -33.03 -8.56 34.39
N ASP A 38 -32.52 -8.11 35.53
CA ASP A 38 -32.97 -8.54 36.86
C ASP A 38 -34.11 -7.61 37.35
N ASN A 39 -34.78 -6.94 36.39
CA ASN A 39 -35.87 -5.99 36.61
C ASN A 39 -35.43 -4.76 37.44
N GLU A 40 -34.13 -4.52 37.52
CA GLU A 40 -33.54 -3.36 38.17
C GLU A 40 -33.74 -2.10 37.33
N GLU A 41 -34.04 -0.97 37.98
CA GLU A 41 -34.24 0.30 37.30
C GLU A 41 -32.89 0.84 36.80
N LEU A 42 -32.84 1.17 35.50
CA LEU A 42 -31.67 1.73 34.82
C LEU A 42 -31.83 3.24 34.75
N LEU A 43 -30.71 3.94 34.97
CA LEU A 43 -30.64 5.39 34.80
C LEU A 43 -30.83 5.77 33.32
N SER A 44 -31.57 6.85 33.09
CA SER A 44 -31.72 7.51 31.80
C SER A 44 -31.71 9.02 31.97
N GLY A 45 -31.31 9.74 30.92
CA GLY A 45 -31.19 11.19 30.97
C GLY A 45 -30.29 11.71 29.86
N TYR A 46 -29.88 12.97 29.99
CA TYR A 46 -28.96 13.64 29.09
C TYR A 46 -27.70 14.07 29.85
N ILE A 47 -26.57 14.12 29.14
CA ILE A 47 -25.33 14.70 29.64
C ILE A 47 -25.04 15.91 28.77
N GLU A 48 -25.12 17.09 29.38
CA GLU A 48 -24.78 18.34 28.74
C GLU A 48 -23.37 18.76 29.16
N TYR A 49 -22.53 19.16 28.20
CA TYR A 49 -21.16 19.59 28.47
C TYR A 49 -20.67 20.57 27.41
N SER A 50 -19.87 21.54 27.84
CA SER A 50 -19.21 22.50 26.95
C SER A 50 -17.79 22.03 26.60
N LEU A 51 -17.41 22.17 25.33
CA LEU A 51 -16.06 21.85 24.83
C LEU A 51 -15.26 23.12 24.61
N THR A 52 -14.11 23.26 25.27
CA THR A 52 -13.19 24.37 25.00
C THR A 52 -12.13 23.97 23.99
N ALA A 53 -12.11 24.64 22.83
CA ALA A 53 -11.04 24.51 21.86
C ALA A 53 -9.72 25.06 22.43
N LYS A 54 -8.79 24.17 22.82
CA LYS A 54 -7.45 24.57 23.30
C LYS A 54 -6.49 24.94 22.17
N THR A 55 -6.79 24.49 20.97
CA THR A 55 -6.08 24.77 19.73
C THR A 55 -7.11 25.00 18.62
N PRO A 56 -6.73 25.62 17.48
CA PRO A 56 -7.60 25.67 16.31
C PRO A 56 -8.09 24.27 15.93
N ILE A 57 -9.39 24.14 15.65
CA ILE A 57 -10.05 22.87 15.32
C ILE A 57 -10.28 22.82 13.81
N ILE A 58 -10.06 21.65 13.23
CA ILE A 58 -10.35 21.38 11.82
C ILE A 58 -11.31 20.20 11.77
N VAL A 59 -12.58 20.51 11.51
CA VAL A 59 -13.66 19.54 11.28
C VAL A 59 -14.37 20.01 10.02
N SER A 60 -14.39 19.18 8.98
CA SER A 60 -14.78 19.60 7.63
C SER A 60 -15.92 18.77 7.07
N ASN A 61 -16.75 19.43 6.25
CA ASN A 61 -17.78 18.80 5.40
C ASN A 61 -17.21 18.11 4.14
N GLY A 62 -15.88 18.08 3.99
CA GLY A 62 -15.21 17.58 2.80
C GLY A 62 -14.81 18.71 1.85
N VAL A 63 -14.38 18.32 0.65
CA VAL A 63 -13.95 19.24 -0.42
C VAL A 63 -15.09 19.49 -1.41
N GLU A 64 -15.29 20.74 -1.81
CA GLU A 64 -16.31 21.10 -2.81
C GLU A 64 -15.86 20.71 -4.22
N GLY A 65 -16.39 19.60 -4.76
CA GLY A 65 -16.04 19.12 -6.09
C GLY A 65 -14.79 18.22 -6.12
N LYS A 66 -14.70 17.35 -7.13
CA LYS A 66 -13.70 16.27 -7.21
C LYS A 66 -12.25 16.75 -7.30
N ASP A 67 -12.02 17.98 -7.76
CA ASP A 67 -10.69 18.55 -7.97
C ASP A 67 -10.33 19.65 -6.95
N SER A 68 -11.24 20.01 -6.04
CA SER A 68 -10.94 21.00 -5.01
C SER A 68 -10.06 20.38 -3.93
N LYS A 69 -8.99 21.11 -3.57
CA LYS A 69 -8.14 20.81 -2.41
C LYS A 69 -8.55 21.58 -1.16
N HIS A 70 -9.58 22.43 -1.28
CA HIS A 70 -10.02 23.30 -0.20
C HIS A 70 -11.22 22.68 0.51
N ALA A 71 -11.03 22.43 1.80
CA ALA A 71 -12.06 21.90 2.68
C ALA A 71 -12.52 23.01 3.62
N LYS A 72 -13.84 23.24 3.70
CA LYS A 72 -14.42 24.25 4.61
C LYS A 72 -14.73 23.63 5.96
N PHE A 73 -14.76 24.46 7.00
CA PHE A 73 -15.23 24.03 8.32
C PHE A 73 -16.70 23.57 8.24
N PHE A 74 -17.09 22.62 9.09
CA PHE A 74 -18.47 22.12 9.12
C PHE A 74 -19.47 23.18 9.56
N GLU A 75 -20.52 23.35 8.77
CA GLU A 75 -21.71 24.13 9.13
C GLU A 75 -22.93 23.21 9.11
N ASN A 76 -23.77 23.32 10.13
CA ASN A 76 -24.99 22.55 10.24
C ASN A 76 -26.10 23.12 9.32
N LEU A 77 -27.29 22.51 9.34
CA LEU A 77 -28.43 22.95 8.51
C LEU A 77 -28.93 24.37 8.83
N GLU A 78 -28.58 24.92 9.99
CA GLU A 78 -28.91 26.29 10.39
C GLU A 78 -27.81 27.31 10.01
N GLY A 79 -26.75 26.87 9.32
CA GLY A 79 -25.60 27.71 8.97
C GLY A 79 -24.67 28.00 10.15
N LYS A 80 -24.81 27.28 11.28
CA LYS A 80 -23.95 27.46 12.45
C LYS A 80 -22.72 26.56 12.34
N LYS A 81 -21.54 27.10 12.65
CA LYS A 81 -20.30 26.34 12.77
C LYS A 81 -20.41 25.36 13.94
N ALA A 82 -20.19 24.08 13.69
CA ALA A 82 -20.35 23.04 14.70
C ALA A 82 -19.36 21.89 14.52
N ILE A 83 -19.19 21.06 15.55
CA ILE A 83 -18.65 19.71 15.39
C ILE A 83 -19.85 18.77 15.25
N PRO A 84 -19.95 18.00 14.14
CA PRO A 84 -21.06 17.08 13.92
C PRO A 84 -21.26 16.08 15.05
N GLY A 85 -22.51 15.77 15.37
CA GLY A 85 -22.87 14.76 16.37
C GLY A 85 -22.23 13.39 16.09
N ASN A 86 -22.08 12.99 14.82
CA ASN A 86 -21.38 11.76 14.43
C ASN A 86 -19.88 11.78 14.78
N THR A 87 -19.23 12.95 14.74
CA THR A 87 -17.81 13.15 15.04
C THR A 87 -17.61 13.11 16.55
N ILE A 88 -18.51 13.77 17.30
CA ILE A 88 -18.56 13.65 18.77
C ILE A 88 -18.79 12.20 19.18
N ARG A 89 -19.76 11.52 18.57
CA ARG A 89 -20.06 10.09 18.78
C ARG A 89 -18.81 9.23 18.58
N GLY A 90 -18.08 9.42 17.48
CA GLY A 90 -16.85 8.69 17.18
C GLY A 90 -15.74 8.94 18.21
N MET A 91 -15.56 10.20 18.63
CA MET A 91 -14.59 10.56 19.68
C MET A 91 -14.94 9.90 21.02
N VAL A 92 -16.20 10.00 21.46
CA VAL A 92 -16.66 9.40 22.72
C VAL A 92 -16.56 7.87 22.65
N ARG A 93 -16.92 7.25 21.52
CA ARG A 93 -16.79 5.80 21.31
C ARG A 93 -15.33 5.34 21.47
N SER A 94 -14.40 6.01 20.80
CA SER A 94 -12.96 5.67 20.85
C SER A 94 -12.40 5.78 22.28
N ASN A 95 -12.75 6.85 23.00
CA ASN A 95 -12.34 7.02 24.40
C ASN A 95 -12.97 5.98 25.31
N LEU A 96 -14.27 5.69 25.15
CA LEU A 96 -14.93 4.63 25.92
C LEU A 96 -14.26 3.29 25.68
N GLN A 97 -13.94 2.93 24.43
CA GLN A 97 -13.29 1.67 24.10
C GLN A 97 -11.96 1.50 24.83
N ILE A 98 -11.15 2.56 24.86
CA ILE A 98 -9.88 2.59 25.59
C ILE A 98 -10.11 2.42 27.09
N LEU A 99 -10.96 3.26 27.70
CA LEU A 99 -11.13 3.32 29.16
C LEU A 99 -11.83 2.09 29.72
N SER A 100 -12.76 1.51 28.97
CA SER A 100 -13.49 0.30 29.36
C SER A 100 -12.80 -1.00 28.96
N LEU A 101 -11.62 -0.94 28.31
CA LEU A 101 -10.91 -2.10 27.78
C LEU A 101 -11.81 -2.96 26.87
N SER A 102 -12.62 -2.30 26.04
CA SER A 102 -13.55 -2.98 25.15
C SER A 102 -12.83 -3.69 24.01
N ASN A 103 -13.50 -4.70 23.45
CA ASN A 103 -13.07 -5.30 22.20
C ASN A 103 -13.24 -4.27 21.06
N VAL A 104 -12.17 -4.05 20.28
CA VAL A 104 -12.17 -3.22 19.07
C VAL A 104 -12.26 -4.06 17.79
N LEU A 105 -12.16 -5.39 17.95
CA LEU A 105 -12.55 -6.30 16.90
C LEU A 105 -14.05 -6.52 16.94
N GLY A 106 -14.60 -6.50 15.73
CA GLY A 106 -15.98 -6.81 15.49
C GLY A 106 -16.29 -8.28 15.72
N SER A 107 -17.58 -8.63 15.74
CA SER A 107 -17.98 -10.03 15.81
C SER A 107 -17.90 -10.69 14.44
N ALA A 108 -17.65 -12.01 14.39
CA ALA A 108 -17.74 -12.76 13.15
C ALA A 108 -19.19 -12.75 12.62
N GLY A 109 -19.35 -12.36 11.35
CA GLY A 109 -20.57 -12.58 10.59
C GLY A 109 -20.70 -14.03 10.13
N LYS A 110 -21.80 -14.35 9.44
CA LYS A 110 -22.03 -15.70 8.90
C LYS A 110 -20.97 -16.18 7.92
N ASP A 111 -20.34 -15.25 7.18
CA ASP A 111 -19.28 -15.53 6.22
C ASP A 111 -17.88 -15.57 6.86
N GLY A 112 -17.79 -15.50 8.19
CA GLY A 112 -16.54 -15.51 8.94
C GLY A 112 -15.80 -14.17 8.95
N LYS A 113 -16.31 -13.12 8.29
CA LYS A 113 -15.69 -11.79 8.32
C LYS A 113 -16.06 -11.05 9.60
N LEU A 114 -15.11 -10.25 10.10
CA LEU A 114 -15.38 -9.36 11.23
C LEU A 114 -16.32 -8.23 10.80
N LEU A 115 -17.45 -8.09 11.49
CA LEU A 115 -18.45 -7.04 11.30
C LEU A 115 -18.33 -6.00 12.40
N ASN A 116 -18.44 -4.71 12.07
CA ASN A 116 -18.32 -3.60 13.02
C ASN A 116 -16.96 -3.52 13.72
N SER A 117 -15.88 -3.98 13.06
CA SER A 117 -14.53 -3.84 13.60
C SER A 117 -13.97 -2.44 13.35
N ASP A 118 -13.33 -1.86 14.36
CA ASP A 118 -12.61 -0.58 14.22
C ASP A 118 -11.25 -0.77 13.53
N ILE A 119 -10.78 -2.01 13.37
CA ILE A 119 -9.54 -2.35 12.68
C ILE A 119 -9.86 -3.14 11.42
N GLN A 120 -9.51 -2.56 10.27
CA GLN A 120 -9.66 -3.23 8.99
C GLN A 120 -8.60 -4.31 8.80
N ASP A 121 -9.01 -5.44 8.21
CA ASP A 121 -8.10 -6.51 7.78
C ASP A 121 -7.32 -6.13 6.52
N SER A 122 -6.43 -5.16 6.67
CA SER A 122 -5.63 -4.64 5.57
C SER A 122 -4.35 -5.45 5.40
N ARG A 123 -4.05 -5.86 4.17
CA ARG A 123 -2.76 -6.42 3.79
C ARG A 123 -2.04 -5.43 2.87
N PHE A 124 -0.86 -4.98 3.28
CA PHE A 124 -0.17 -3.92 2.56
C PHE A 124 0.81 -4.45 1.50
N LEU A 125 1.02 -3.65 0.44
CA LEU A 125 2.03 -3.89 -0.59
C LEU A 125 3.37 -3.23 -0.23
N PHE A 126 4.45 -3.98 -0.29
CA PHE A 126 5.80 -3.47 -0.02
C PHE A 126 6.77 -3.74 -1.17
N ARG A 127 7.79 -2.89 -1.23
CA ARG A 127 8.99 -3.04 -2.05
C ARG A 127 10.07 -2.19 -1.42
N ASP A 128 11.18 -2.82 -1.05
CA ASP A 128 12.35 -2.09 -0.57
C ASP A 128 13.64 -2.71 -1.13
N VAL A 129 14.08 -2.18 -2.27
CA VAL A 129 15.29 -2.65 -2.97
C VAL A 129 16.53 -1.94 -2.43
N ALA A 130 16.43 -0.62 -2.24
CA ALA A 130 17.55 0.27 -1.93
C ALA A 130 17.79 0.46 -0.42
N GLY A 131 16.85 0.05 0.43
CA GLY A 131 16.97 0.15 1.86
C GLY A 131 18.13 -0.67 2.44
N ASN A 132 18.50 -0.30 3.66
CA ASN A 132 19.42 -1.03 4.53
C ASN A 132 18.76 -1.22 5.89
N ASN A 133 17.62 -1.91 5.88
CA ASN A 133 16.74 -2.17 7.02
C ASN A 133 16.16 -3.59 6.93
N SER A 134 15.43 -4.01 7.96
CA SER A 134 14.83 -5.35 8.03
C SER A 134 13.91 -5.68 6.85
N LEU A 135 13.11 -4.70 6.38
CA LEU A 135 12.23 -4.89 5.24
C LEU A 135 13.00 -5.14 3.94
N SER A 136 14.08 -4.39 3.71
CA SER A 136 14.92 -4.55 2.53
C SER A 136 15.67 -5.89 2.50
N GLU A 137 16.10 -6.40 3.66
CA GLU A 137 16.74 -7.72 3.75
C GLU A 137 15.73 -8.83 3.47
N LYS A 138 14.53 -8.75 4.06
CA LYS A 138 13.45 -9.69 3.76
C LYS A 138 13.05 -9.66 2.29
N TYR A 139 12.89 -8.47 1.70
CA TYR A 139 12.57 -8.34 0.28
C TYR A 139 13.64 -8.97 -0.61
N LYS A 140 14.94 -8.72 -0.33
CA LYS A 140 16.06 -9.34 -1.04
C LYS A 140 16.05 -10.86 -0.94
N ASN A 141 15.75 -11.40 0.23
CA ASN A 141 15.68 -12.85 0.47
C ASN A 141 14.49 -13.48 -0.28
N ILE A 142 13.30 -12.88 -0.21
CA ILE A 142 12.08 -13.34 -0.90
C ILE A 142 12.33 -13.40 -2.41
N MET A 143 12.89 -12.33 -2.97
CA MET A 143 13.17 -12.22 -4.40
C MET A 143 14.41 -13.03 -4.82
N GLY A 144 15.22 -13.48 -3.86
CA GLY A 144 16.49 -14.16 -4.11
C GLY A 144 17.47 -13.26 -4.89
N ILE A 145 17.63 -12.01 -4.46
CA ILE A 145 18.49 -11.02 -5.11
C ILE A 145 19.96 -11.40 -4.84
N GLU A 146 20.66 -11.82 -5.89
CA GLU A 146 22.09 -12.12 -5.81
C GLU A 146 22.90 -10.87 -6.20
N PRO A 147 23.67 -10.23 -5.28
CA PRO A 147 24.39 -8.99 -5.56
C PRO A 147 25.37 -9.10 -6.73
N GLN A 148 25.99 -10.28 -6.90
CA GLN A 148 26.96 -10.56 -7.96
C GLN A 148 26.30 -10.62 -9.34
N LYS A 149 25.15 -11.31 -9.46
CA LYS A 149 24.43 -11.47 -10.74
C LYS A 149 23.45 -10.33 -11.03
N ARG A 150 23.12 -9.51 -10.03
CA ARG A 150 22.16 -8.38 -10.12
C ARG A 150 20.79 -8.81 -10.68
N ILE A 151 20.41 -10.07 -10.44
CA ILE A 151 19.10 -10.65 -10.79
C ILE A 151 18.36 -11.12 -9.53
N ALA A 152 17.05 -11.28 -9.65
CA ALA A 152 16.18 -11.88 -8.64
C ALA A 152 15.84 -13.31 -9.08
N LYS A 153 16.51 -14.31 -8.50
CA LYS A 153 16.43 -15.70 -8.99
C LYS A 153 15.09 -16.38 -8.73
N ASN A 154 14.33 -15.90 -7.74
CA ASN A 154 13.00 -16.42 -7.43
C ASN A 154 11.90 -15.77 -8.30
N VAL A 155 12.29 -14.81 -9.15
CA VAL A 155 11.39 -14.14 -10.08
C VAL A 155 11.50 -14.80 -11.44
N TYR A 156 10.37 -15.24 -11.95
CA TYR A 156 10.24 -15.82 -13.28
C TYR A 156 9.79 -14.76 -14.28
N ALA A 157 10.01 -15.05 -15.56
CA ALA A 157 9.48 -14.26 -16.66
C ALA A 157 8.52 -15.09 -17.50
N GLY A 158 7.65 -14.42 -18.22
CA GLY A 158 6.72 -15.06 -19.14
C GLY A 158 5.96 -14.02 -19.94
N TYR A 159 4.82 -14.45 -20.47
CA TYR A 159 3.97 -13.65 -21.32
C TYR A 159 2.53 -13.73 -20.85
N ILE A 160 1.97 -12.57 -20.48
CA ILE A 160 0.57 -12.44 -20.10
C ILE A 160 -0.27 -12.09 -21.32
N THR A 161 -1.44 -12.71 -21.42
CA THR A 161 -2.44 -12.48 -22.47
C THR A 161 -3.80 -12.19 -21.87
N ARG A 162 -4.65 -11.53 -22.66
CA ARG A 162 -6.05 -11.27 -22.29
C ARG A 162 -6.99 -11.92 -23.31
N GLU A 163 -7.81 -12.84 -22.83
CA GLU A 163 -8.86 -13.52 -23.57
C GLU A 163 -10.22 -13.17 -22.97
N GLY A 164 -11.00 -12.34 -23.67
CA GLY A 164 -12.21 -11.75 -23.12
C GLY A 164 -11.90 -10.88 -21.89
N ASN A 165 -12.45 -11.24 -20.73
CA ASN A 165 -12.16 -10.60 -19.44
C ASN A 165 -11.16 -11.36 -18.57
N ASN A 166 -10.75 -12.55 -19.02
CA ASN A 166 -9.80 -13.38 -18.29
C ASN A 166 -8.36 -13.06 -18.71
N TYR A 167 -7.45 -13.22 -17.75
CA TYR A 167 -6.01 -13.14 -17.98
C TYR A 167 -5.39 -14.50 -17.75
N SER A 168 -4.49 -14.88 -18.65
CA SER A 168 -3.68 -16.09 -18.55
C SER A 168 -2.24 -15.77 -18.89
N TYR A 169 -1.32 -16.65 -18.53
CA TYR A 169 0.09 -16.48 -18.87
C TYR A 169 0.76 -17.81 -19.23
N VAL A 170 1.78 -17.71 -20.08
CA VAL A 170 2.71 -18.80 -20.41
C VAL A 170 4.10 -18.41 -19.90
N PRO A 171 4.81 -19.29 -19.16
CA PRO A 171 6.19 -19.03 -18.77
C PRO A 171 7.11 -18.84 -19.98
N ALA A 172 8.19 -18.09 -19.81
CA ALA A 172 9.26 -18.02 -20.80
C ALA A 172 10.23 -19.21 -20.62
N LYS A 173 10.80 -19.69 -21.74
CA LYS A 173 11.93 -20.61 -21.75
C LYS A 173 13.09 -19.98 -20.96
N LYS A 174 13.66 -20.75 -20.03
CA LYS A 174 14.84 -20.32 -19.28
C LYS A 174 16.02 -20.15 -20.23
N ILE A 175 16.76 -19.07 -20.06
CA ILE A 175 17.98 -18.81 -20.82
C ILE A 175 19.14 -19.37 -19.98
N ASN A 176 19.68 -20.53 -20.38
CA ASN A 176 20.77 -21.20 -19.66
C ASN A 176 20.50 -21.32 -18.13
N ASN A 177 19.36 -21.93 -17.79
CA ASN A 177 18.81 -22.08 -16.43
C ASN A 177 18.42 -20.79 -15.69
N MET A 178 18.59 -19.62 -16.29
CA MET A 178 18.18 -18.34 -15.72
C MET A 178 16.76 -17.98 -16.18
N PRO A 179 15.91 -17.41 -15.28
CA PRO A 179 14.56 -17.00 -15.66
C PRO A 179 14.53 -15.84 -16.65
N TYR A 180 15.56 -15.00 -16.61
CA TYR A 180 15.81 -13.88 -17.51
C TYR A 180 17.28 -13.45 -17.35
N ILE A 181 17.81 -12.69 -18.32
CA ILE A 181 19.17 -12.14 -18.25
C ILE A 181 19.09 -10.63 -18.02
N ARG A 182 19.95 -10.08 -17.17
CA ARG A 182 20.16 -8.62 -17.02
C ARG A 182 21.41 -8.22 -17.81
N ILE A 183 21.30 -7.18 -18.62
CA ILE A 183 22.43 -6.53 -19.31
C ILE A 183 22.52 -5.05 -18.92
N ASP A 184 23.74 -4.52 -18.79
CA ASP A 184 23.95 -3.08 -18.60
C ASP A 184 23.85 -2.35 -19.93
N GLU A 185 23.34 -1.12 -19.93
CA GLU A 185 23.11 -0.34 -21.14
C GLU A 185 24.40 -0.08 -21.93
N ILE A 186 25.54 0.13 -21.24
CA ILE A 186 26.85 0.31 -21.89
C ILE A 186 27.23 -0.96 -22.66
N ASP A 187 27.14 -2.12 -22.01
CA ASP A 187 27.46 -3.41 -22.62
C ASP A 187 26.53 -3.70 -23.80
N LEU A 188 25.22 -3.42 -23.62
CA LEU A 188 24.22 -3.62 -24.65
C LEU A 188 24.50 -2.79 -25.91
N ARG A 189 24.89 -1.51 -25.76
CA ARG A 189 25.22 -0.63 -26.90
C ARG A 189 26.41 -1.14 -27.73
N LYS A 190 27.34 -1.86 -27.11
CA LYS A 190 28.52 -2.41 -27.79
C LYS A 190 28.22 -3.67 -28.60
N ILE A 191 27.22 -4.44 -28.18
CA ILE A 191 26.92 -5.75 -28.76
C ILE A 191 25.62 -5.78 -29.59
N ALA A 192 24.79 -4.74 -29.48
CA ALA A 192 23.58 -4.59 -30.25
C ALA A 192 23.91 -4.15 -31.68
N ASP A 193 23.33 -4.84 -32.65
CA ASP A 193 23.43 -4.49 -34.05
C ASP A 193 22.58 -3.24 -34.37
N SER A 194 22.91 -2.54 -35.45
CA SER A 194 22.17 -1.35 -35.90
C SER A 194 20.77 -1.64 -36.46
N ASP A 195 20.46 -2.91 -36.72
CA ASP A 195 19.18 -3.37 -37.30
C ASP A 195 18.07 -3.61 -36.27
N VAL A 196 18.36 -3.41 -34.97
CA VAL A 196 17.38 -3.57 -33.89
C VAL A 196 17.16 -2.25 -33.14
N GLU A 197 15.90 -1.80 -33.08
CA GLU A 197 15.54 -0.52 -32.46
C GLU A 197 15.28 -0.66 -30.96
N ILE A 198 16.36 -0.78 -30.17
CA ILE A 198 16.27 -0.84 -28.71
C ILE A 198 16.09 0.56 -28.12
N LYS A 199 15.13 0.73 -27.21
CA LYS A 199 14.97 1.99 -26.45
C LYS A 199 15.97 2.06 -25.28
N TYR A 200 16.86 3.05 -25.34
CA TYR A 200 17.90 3.31 -24.36
C TYR A 200 17.53 4.45 -23.41
N MET A 201 17.86 4.32 -22.12
CA MET A 201 17.56 5.32 -21.09
C MET A 201 18.44 6.56 -21.23
N TYR A 202 19.66 6.39 -21.72
CA TYR A 202 20.61 7.48 -21.91
C TYR A 202 20.96 7.63 -23.39
N THR A 203 21.53 8.76 -23.75
CA THR A 203 22.08 9.03 -25.09
C THR A 203 23.40 8.27 -25.32
N GLU A 204 23.88 8.22 -26.56
CA GLU A 204 25.16 7.56 -26.90
C GLU A 204 26.36 8.11 -26.14
N LYS A 205 26.30 9.38 -25.73
CA LYS A 205 27.30 10.03 -24.88
C LYS A 205 27.57 9.27 -23.57
N LEU A 206 26.68 8.37 -23.15
CA LEU A 206 26.93 7.47 -22.01
C LEU A 206 28.24 6.67 -22.16
N LEU A 207 28.62 6.31 -23.39
CA LEU A 207 29.85 5.55 -23.66
C LEU A 207 31.12 6.33 -23.30
N ASP A 208 31.09 7.66 -23.42
CA ASP A 208 32.23 8.54 -23.09
C ASP A 208 32.58 8.49 -21.59
N TYR A 209 31.63 8.08 -20.75
CA TYR A 209 31.80 7.99 -19.30
C TYR A 209 32.28 6.59 -18.84
N GLU A 210 32.48 5.64 -19.75
CA GLU A 210 32.89 4.28 -19.40
C GLU A 210 34.27 4.23 -18.73
N GLY A 211 35.26 4.96 -19.28
CA GLY A 211 36.61 5.02 -18.70
C GLY A 211 36.59 5.52 -17.26
N ASN A 212 35.75 6.53 -16.97
CA ASN A 212 35.53 7.06 -15.62
C ASN A 212 34.89 5.99 -14.71
N ILE A 213 33.94 5.20 -15.21
CA ILE A 213 33.28 4.12 -14.45
C ILE A 213 34.25 3.00 -14.10
N ASP A 214 35.17 2.63 -15.00
CA ASP A 214 36.13 1.56 -14.75
C ASP A 214 37.27 1.99 -13.81
N GLU A 215 37.71 3.25 -13.87
CA GLU A 215 38.57 3.83 -12.82
C GLU A 215 37.86 3.85 -11.46
N LEU A 216 36.58 4.21 -11.42
CA LEU A 216 35.76 4.19 -10.21
C LEU A 216 35.65 2.79 -9.61
N LYS A 217 35.44 1.74 -10.42
CA LYS A 217 35.42 0.35 -9.93
C LYS A 217 36.76 -0.04 -9.30
N LYS A 218 37.89 0.38 -9.90
CA LYS A 218 39.24 0.16 -9.35
C LYS A 218 39.46 0.89 -8.02
N VAL A 219 38.93 2.11 -7.88
CA VAL A 219 39.00 2.89 -6.63
C VAL A 219 38.11 2.30 -5.54
N VAL A 220 36.90 1.86 -5.88
CA VAL A 220 35.96 1.23 -4.92
C VAL A 220 36.49 -0.11 -4.41
N ALA A 221 37.22 -0.86 -5.24
CA ALA A 221 37.88 -2.11 -4.84
C ALA A 221 39.03 -1.92 -3.83
N LYS A 222 39.62 -0.71 -3.76
CA LYS A 222 40.79 -0.38 -2.92
C LYS A 222 40.47 0.19 -1.53
N GLU A 223 39.26 -0.06 -1.01
CA GLU A 223 38.76 0.37 0.32
C GLU A 223 38.48 1.88 0.47
N MET A 224 37.20 2.25 0.52
CA MET A 224 36.62 3.19 1.50
C MET A 224 35.12 3.35 1.25
N LYS A 225 34.30 2.85 2.18
CA LYS A 225 32.83 2.91 2.15
C LYS A 225 32.29 4.35 2.00
N ALA A 226 33.05 5.35 2.48
CA ALA A 226 32.71 6.77 2.42
C ALA A 226 32.89 7.38 1.01
N LYS A 227 33.96 7.02 0.29
CA LYS A 227 34.20 7.48 -1.08
C LYS A 227 33.21 6.88 -2.07
N ARG A 228 32.76 5.64 -1.84
CA ARG A 228 31.76 4.96 -2.68
C ARG A 228 30.49 5.80 -2.88
N LYS A 229 29.93 6.36 -1.79
CA LYS A 229 28.69 7.16 -1.87
C LYS A 229 28.91 8.51 -2.57
N TYR A 230 30.07 9.13 -2.36
CA TYR A 230 30.45 10.37 -3.07
C TYR A 230 30.53 10.13 -4.58
N PHE A 231 31.13 9.02 -4.99
CA PHE A 231 31.25 8.67 -6.41
C PHE A 231 29.94 8.17 -7.04
N GLU A 232 29.15 7.35 -6.34
CA GLU A 232 27.80 6.94 -6.80
C GLU A 232 26.92 8.18 -7.06
N ASN A 233 27.01 9.20 -6.21
CA ASN A 233 26.28 10.47 -6.40
C ASN A 233 26.81 11.26 -7.62
N ASN A 234 28.13 11.28 -7.85
CA ASN A 234 28.70 11.98 -9.01
C ASN A 234 28.38 11.25 -10.32
N GLU A 235 28.46 9.91 -10.36
CA GLU A 235 28.06 9.10 -11.52
C GLU A 235 26.58 9.34 -11.86
N GLN A 236 25.72 9.38 -10.85
CA GLN A 236 24.31 9.72 -11.04
C GLN A 236 24.13 11.11 -11.66
N LYS A 237 24.78 12.14 -11.11
CA LYS A 237 24.73 13.51 -11.65
C LYS A 237 25.27 13.64 -13.07
N GLU A 238 26.34 12.92 -13.41
CA GLU A 238 26.85 12.90 -14.78
C GLU A 238 25.91 12.15 -15.72
N SER A 239 25.26 11.07 -15.26
CA SER A 239 24.26 10.35 -16.04
C SER A 239 23.01 11.19 -16.35
N GLU A 240 22.64 12.15 -15.49
CA GLU A 240 21.53 13.08 -15.76
C GLU A 240 21.79 13.94 -17.00
N LYS A 241 23.03 14.38 -17.22
CA LYS A 241 23.40 15.23 -18.36
C LYS A 241 23.25 14.55 -19.71
N VAL A 242 23.24 13.21 -19.71
CA VAL A 242 23.12 12.38 -20.91
C VAL A 242 21.81 11.61 -20.96
N LEU A 243 20.82 12.00 -20.17
CA LEU A 243 19.48 11.42 -20.18
C LEU A 243 18.85 11.51 -21.58
N ASN A 244 18.23 10.43 -22.03
CA ASN A 244 17.37 10.48 -23.21
C ASN A 244 15.98 10.97 -22.79
N GLU A 245 15.70 12.25 -23.01
CA GLU A 245 14.42 12.89 -22.65
C GLU A 245 13.19 12.23 -23.32
N SER A 246 13.40 11.58 -24.48
CA SER A 246 12.35 10.85 -25.20
C SER A 246 12.15 9.40 -24.72
N TYR A 247 12.89 8.97 -23.70
CA TYR A 247 12.86 7.57 -23.24
C TYR A 247 11.47 7.18 -22.72
N ALA A 248 10.94 6.12 -23.31
CA ALA A 248 9.77 5.41 -22.81
C ALA A 248 10.06 3.90 -22.78
N PRO A 249 9.74 3.20 -21.68
CA PRO A 249 9.82 1.75 -21.60
C PRO A 249 9.04 1.07 -22.73
N LYS A 250 9.72 0.24 -23.53
CA LYS A 250 9.12 -0.50 -24.65
C LYS A 250 9.75 -1.89 -24.77
N PRO A 251 8.94 -2.96 -24.75
CA PRO A 251 9.43 -4.29 -25.13
C PRO A 251 9.78 -4.33 -26.62
N THR A 252 10.93 -4.92 -26.96
CA THR A 252 11.43 -5.05 -28.34
C THR A 252 11.79 -6.49 -28.60
N GLU A 253 11.28 -7.07 -29.69
CA GLU A 253 11.64 -8.42 -30.11
C GLU A 253 13.07 -8.45 -30.64
N ILE A 254 13.84 -9.43 -30.21
CA ILE A 254 15.26 -9.57 -30.53
C ILE A 254 15.63 -11.03 -30.80
N SER A 255 16.78 -11.22 -31.41
CA SER A 255 17.57 -12.45 -31.25
C SER A 255 18.90 -12.14 -30.58
N PHE A 256 19.53 -13.13 -29.95
CA PHE A 256 20.78 -12.97 -29.24
C PHE A 256 21.64 -14.25 -29.23
N GLU A 257 22.94 -14.05 -29.06
CA GLU A 257 23.91 -15.11 -28.74
C GLU A 257 24.33 -15.03 -27.28
N ILE A 258 24.47 -16.18 -26.63
CA ILE A 258 24.90 -16.28 -25.24
C ILE A 258 26.04 -17.28 -25.08
N ASP A 259 27.01 -16.91 -24.26
CA ASP A 259 28.01 -17.86 -23.77
C ASP A 259 27.42 -18.70 -22.64
N ASN A 260 27.10 -19.96 -22.95
CA ASN A 260 26.50 -20.92 -22.03
C ASN A 260 27.35 -21.22 -20.79
N LYS A 261 28.66 -20.92 -20.79
CA LYS A 261 29.48 -21.10 -19.58
C LYS A 261 29.37 -19.91 -18.63
N SER A 262 29.30 -18.69 -19.16
CA SER A 262 29.37 -17.46 -18.37
C SER A 262 28.04 -16.71 -18.20
N ASN A 263 26.98 -17.12 -18.91
CA ASN A 263 25.70 -16.38 -18.99
C ASN A 263 25.84 -14.96 -19.56
N ILE A 264 26.89 -14.69 -20.33
CA ILE A 264 27.16 -13.38 -20.93
C ILE A 264 26.59 -13.35 -22.34
N ILE A 265 25.75 -12.35 -22.62
CA ILE A 265 25.24 -12.07 -23.97
C ILE A 265 26.38 -11.52 -24.82
N LYS A 266 26.60 -12.10 -25.99
CA LYS A 266 27.69 -11.74 -26.91
C LYS A 266 27.24 -10.85 -28.05
N LYS A 267 26.01 -11.04 -28.52
CA LYS A 267 25.40 -10.29 -29.62
C LYS A 267 23.90 -10.16 -29.41
N VAL A 268 23.33 -9.05 -29.88
CA VAL A 268 21.89 -8.78 -29.92
C VAL A 268 21.55 -8.18 -31.27
N GLY A 269 20.49 -8.64 -31.93
CA GLY A 269 20.07 -8.13 -33.23
C GLY A 269 18.59 -8.36 -33.49
N ALA A 270 18.15 -8.08 -34.72
CA ALA A 270 16.78 -8.34 -35.14
C ALA A 270 16.36 -9.80 -34.91
N ARG A 271 15.07 -10.04 -34.69
CA ARG A 271 14.51 -11.40 -34.47
C ARG A 271 14.93 -12.35 -35.61
N GLY A 272 15.33 -13.57 -35.26
CA GLY A 272 15.72 -14.63 -36.19
C GLY A 272 17.16 -14.58 -36.70
N LYS A 273 17.95 -13.56 -36.35
CA LYS A 273 19.34 -13.40 -36.81
C LYS A 273 20.34 -14.30 -36.06
N TYR A 274 20.16 -14.44 -34.76
CA TYR A 274 21.01 -15.22 -33.85
C TYR A 274 20.27 -16.46 -33.32
N THR A 275 21.01 -17.35 -32.66
CA THR A 275 20.55 -18.68 -32.21
C THR A 275 19.30 -18.62 -31.33
N TYR A 276 19.20 -17.67 -30.41
CA TYR A 276 18.08 -17.57 -29.48
C TYR A 276 17.23 -16.34 -29.79
N ASN A 277 15.91 -16.49 -29.71
CA ASN A 277 14.96 -15.37 -29.80
C ASN A 277 14.44 -14.99 -28.42
N GLY A 278 13.88 -13.78 -28.33
CA GLY A 278 13.25 -13.31 -27.10
C GLY A 278 12.80 -11.87 -27.19
N VAL A 279 12.56 -11.28 -26.02
CA VAL A 279 12.17 -9.88 -25.88
C VAL A 279 13.10 -9.18 -24.90
N ILE A 280 13.62 -8.02 -25.30
CA ILE A 280 14.34 -7.11 -24.42
C ILE A 280 13.44 -5.97 -23.96
N LEU A 281 13.53 -5.60 -22.69
CA LEU A 281 12.81 -4.48 -22.12
C LEU A 281 13.57 -3.85 -20.96
N SER A 282 13.22 -2.61 -20.64
CA SER A 282 13.56 -1.99 -19.35
C SER A 282 12.33 -1.31 -18.77
N GLY A 283 12.28 -1.15 -17.44
CA GLY A 283 11.22 -0.40 -16.77
C GLY A 283 11.39 1.12 -16.91
N GLY A 284 10.54 1.88 -16.22
CA GLY A 284 10.64 3.35 -16.16
C GLY A 284 12.03 3.88 -15.77
N TYR A 285 12.30 5.11 -16.16
CA TYR A 285 13.51 5.83 -15.79
C TYR A 285 13.60 5.97 -14.27
N ILE A 286 14.78 5.69 -13.74
CA ILE A 286 15.19 5.95 -12.36
C ILE A 286 16.63 6.42 -12.48
N LEU A 287 16.98 7.49 -11.78
CA LEU A 287 18.33 8.03 -11.78
C LEU A 287 19.38 6.94 -11.52
N GLY A 288 20.40 6.88 -12.39
CA GLY A 288 21.50 5.90 -12.36
C GLY A 288 21.16 4.48 -12.81
N LYS A 289 19.91 4.18 -13.18
CA LYS A 289 19.52 2.84 -13.64
C LYS A 289 19.93 2.64 -15.10
N ARG A 290 20.81 1.67 -15.35
CA ARG A 290 21.27 1.24 -16.69
C ARG A 290 20.88 -0.19 -17.07
N SER A 291 19.84 -0.75 -16.43
CA SER A 291 19.54 -2.18 -16.56
C SER A 291 18.49 -2.45 -17.63
N HIS A 292 18.79 -3.35 -18.55
CA HIS A 292 17.85 -3.99 -19.49
C HIS A 292 17.74 -5.47 -19.17
N TYR A 293 16.60 -6.07 -19.53
CA TYR A 293 16.26 -7.46 -19.23
C TYR A 293 15.85 -8.18 -20.51
N ILE A 294 16.46 -9.34 -20.75
CA ILE A 294 16.12 -10.24 -21.85
C ILE A 294 15.29 -11.40 -21.29
N ILE A 295 14.12 -11.60 -21.86
CA ILE A 295 13.20 -12.70 -21.59
C ILE A 295 13.23 -13.62 -22.81
N GLY A 296 13.39 -14.93 -22.58
CA GLY A 296 13.38 -15.93 -23.66
C GLY A 296 11.99 -16.08 -24.27
N GLU A 297 11.89 -16.81 -25.39
CA GLU A 297 10.59 -17.11 -26.00
C GLU A 297 9.65 -17.85 -25.05
N GLU A 298 8.38 -17.91 -25.43
CA GLU A 298 7.39 -18.74 -24.73
C GLU A 298 7.83 -20.19 -24.66
N ASP A 299 7.53 -20.79 -23.51
CA ASP A 299 7.64 -22.22 -23.35
C ASP A 299 6.34 -22.89 -23.80
N ASP A 300 6.22 -23.12 -25.11
CA ASP A 300 5.05 -23.75 -25.74
C ASP A 300 4.77 -25.17 -25.23
N SER A 301 5.71 -25.76 -24.47
CA SER A 301 5.49 -27.05 -23.79
C SER A 301 4.64 -26.92 -22.52
N ILE A 302 4.41 -25.70 -22.03
CA ILE A 302 3.65 -25.42 -20.82
C ILE A 302 2.31 -24.80 -21.19
N GLU A 303 1.22 -25.45 -20.77
CA GLU A 303 -0.13 -24.91 -20.95
C GLU A 303 -0.31 -23.56 -20.25
N ALA A 304 -1.12 -22.70 -20.87
CA ALA A 304 -1.44 -21.38 -20.35
C ALA A 304 -2.11 -21.48 -18.97
N LYS A 305 -1.58 -20.74 -18.00
CA LYS A 305 -2.05 -20.73 -16.62
C LYS A 305 -2.97 -19.54 -16.40
N LYS A 306 -4.15 -19.77 -15.83
CA LYS A 306 -5.11 -18.71 -15.49
C LYS A 306 -4.58 -17.87 -14.32
N ILE A 307 -4.71 -16.55 -14.42
CA ILE A 307 -4.49 -15.62 -13.30
C ILE A 307 -5.86 -15.36 -12.67
N SER A 308 -5.95 -15.40 -11.34
CA SER A 308 -7.22 -15.18 -10.67
C SER A 308 -7.69 -13.72 -10.82
N GLU A 309 -9.00 -13.51 -10.82
CA GLU A 309 -9.59 -12.17 -10.90
C GLU A 309 -9.14 -11.29 -9.72
N HIS A 310 -9.02 -11.86 -8.52
CA HIS A 310 -8.52 -11.17 -7.34
C HIS A 310 -7.09 -10.63 -7.53
N GLU A 311 -6.18 -11.39 -8.15
CA GLU A 311 -4.80 -10.95 -8.40
C GLU A 311 -4.74 -9.83 -9.44
N ILE A 312 -5.63 -9.87 -10.44
CA ILE A 312 -5.78 -8.80 -11.43
C ILE A 312 -6.32 -7.53 -10.78
N GLU A 313 -7.33 -7.65 -9.90
CA GLU A 313 -7.86 -6.51 -9.14
C GLU A 313 -6.82 -5.90 -8.20
N ASP A 314 -6.06 -6.72 -7.49
CA ASP A 314 -4.98 -6.27 -6.61
C ASP A 314 -3.95 -5.46 -7.40
N TYR A 315 -3.59 -5.93 -8.61
CA TYR A 315 -2.69 -5.20 -9.50
C TYR A 315 -3.28 -3.86 -9.95
N LYS A 316 -4.56 -3.82 -10.36
CA LYS A 316 -5.26 -2.57 -10.72
C LYS A 316 -5.29 -1.58 -9.54
N LYS A 317 -5.56 -2.06 -8.32
CA LYS A 317 -5.56 -1.25 -7.08
C LYS A 317 -4.17 -0.68 -6.80
N ASP A 318 -3.09 -1.45 -7.01
CA ASP A 318 -1.71 -0.93 -6.88
C ASP A 318 -1.39 0.17 -7.91
N LEU A 319 -1.86 0.02 -9.15
CA LEU A 319 -1.69 1.06 -10.17
C LEU A 319 -2.35 2.39 -9.74
N VAL A 320 -3.55 2.33 -9.17
CA VAL A 320 -4.23 3.52 -8.64
C VAL A 320 -3.50 4.08 -7.40
N LEU A 321 -3.13 3.22 -6.46
CA LEU A 321 -2.40 3.61 -5.24
C LEU A 321 -1.06 4.29 -5.57
N THR A 322 -0.38 3.85 -6.62
CA THR A 322 0.89 4.40 -7.09
C THR A 322 0.73 5.53 -8.09
N ARG A 323 -0.49 6.04 -8.30
CA ARG A 323 -0.84 7.14 -9.21
C ARG A 323 -0.47 6.87 -10.67
N LYS A 324 -0.38 5.60 -11.05
CA LYS A 324 -0.18 5.18 -12.45
C LYS A 324 -1.46 5.11 -13.26
N ALA A 325 -2.59 5.02 -12.55
CA ALA A 325 -3.92 5.01 -13.12
C ALA A 325 -4.89 5.79 -12.22
N LYS A 326 -6.00 6.22 -12.81
CA LYS A 326 -7.15 6.80 -12.13
C LYS A 326 -8.34 5.88 -12.27
N LYS A 327 -9.30 5.96 -11.33
CA LYS A 327 -10.59 5.30 -11.50
C LYS A 327 -11.41 6.07 -12.53
N LYS A 328 -11.99 5.40 -13.53
CA LYS A 328 -12.95 6.07 -14.41
C LYS A 328 -14.22 6.39 -13.62
N ALA A 329 -14.69 7.63 -13.73
CA ALA A 329 -16.01 7.99 -13.24
C ALA A 329 -17.05 7.27 -14.12
N LYS A 330 -18.03 6.59 -13.52
CA LYS A 330 -19.21 6.16 -14.28
C LYS A 330 -19.92 7.42 -14.79
N SER A 331 -20.17 7.50 -16.09
CA SER A 331 -21.11 8.45 -16.66
C SER A 331 -22.52 8.03 -16.24
N GLY A 332 -22.94 8.50 -15.08
CA GLY A 332 -24.26 8.24 -14.51
C GLY A 332 -24.37 8.91 -13.15
N PHE A 333 -25.27 9.88 -13.04
CA PHE A 333 -25.70 10.49 -11.78
C PHE A 333 -26.19 9.41 -10.81
N GLU A 334 -25.32 8.96 -9.91
CA GLU A 334 -25.74 8.50 -8.60
C GLU A 334 -25.07 9.44 -7.60
N LYS A 335 -25.91 10.20 -6.88
CA LYS A 335 -25.48 11.03 -5.75
C LYS A 335 -24.65 10.13 -4.84
N GLU A 336 -23.34 10.37 -4.76
CA GLU A 336 -22.55 9.94 -3.62
C GLU A 336 -23.12 10.69 -2.42
N THR A 337 -24.10 10.08 -1.74
CA THR A 337 -24.43 10.48 -0.38
C THR A 337 -23.14 10.38 0.44
N PRO A 338 -22.75 11.44 1.18
CA PRO A 338 -21.65 11.35 2.13
C PRO A 338 -21.91 10.14 3.01
N ARG A 339 -21.10 9.10 2.88
CA ARG A 339 -21.17 7.97 3.80
C ARG A 339 -20.58 8.46 5.10
N ASP A 340 -21.46 8.71 6.07
CA ASP A 340 -21.13 8.57 7.47
C ASP A 340 -20.38 7.26 7.65
N ILE A 341 -19.09 7.34 7.96
CA ILE A 341 -18.29 6.18 8.32
C ILE A 341 -18.68 5.83 9.75
N GLU A 342 -19.83 5.18 9.89
CA GLU A 342 -20.04 4.23 10.97
C GLU A 342 -19.73 2.84 10.44
N GLY A 343 -18.99 2.08 11.25
CA GLY A 343 -18.42 0.77 10.91
C GLY A 343 -19.34 -0.07 10.04
N GLY A 344 -18.93 -0.26 8.80
CA GLY A 344 -19.66 -1.03 7.81
C GLY A 344 -18.67 -1.60 6.82
N ASN A 345 -18.58 -2.93 6.81
CA ASN A 345 -17.79 -3.69 5.86
C ASN A 345 -18.01 -3.17 4.44
N VAL A 346 -16.92 -2.75 3.79
CA VAL A 346 -16.93 -2.61 2.34
C VAL A 346 -16.93 -4.03 1.77
N LEU A 347 -18.13 -4.61 1.64
CA LEU A 347 -18.39 -5.58 0.60
C LEU A 347 -18.12 -4.87 -0.73
N ASN A 348 -16.93 -5.12 -1.29
CA ASN A 348 -16.69 -4.87 -2.71
C ASN A 348 -17.61 -5.81 -3.48
N THR A 349 -18.82 -5.33 -3.76
CA THR A 349 -19.71 -5.96 -4.73
C THR A 349 -19.06 -5.78 -6.10
N VAL A 350 -18.63 -6.93 -6.60
CA VAL A 350 -17.99 -7.23 -7.88
C VAL A 350 -18.61 -6.42 -9.02
N LYS A 351 -17.87 -5.41 -9.51
CA LYS A 351 -17.92 -4.92 -10.89
C LYS A 351 -16.51 -4.52 -11.29
N ASP A 352 -16.08 -4.95 -12.47
CA ASP A 352 -14.83 -4.55 -13.11
C ASP A 352 -14.64 -3.02 -13.01
N GLU A 353 -13.83 -2.56 -12.05
CA GLU A 353 -13.45 -1.16 -12.00
C GLU A 353 -12.58 -0.88 -13.25
N GLU A 354 -13.14 -0.17 -14.22
CA GLU A 354 -12.34 0.36 -15.32
C GLU A 354 -11.40 1.43 -14.79
N ILE A 355 -10.09 1.19 -14.95
CA ILE A 355 -9.05 2.16 -14.66
C ILE A 355 -8.60 2.83 -15.95
N GLU A 356 -8.26 4.11 -15.86
CA GLU A 356 -7.65 4.88 -16.93
C GLU A 356 -6.16 5.09 -16.63
N MET A 357 -5.30 4.65 -17.55
CA MET A 357 -3.85 4.72 -17.38
C MET A 357 -3.33 6.12 -17.71
N GLU A 358 -2.44 6.65 -16.86
CA GLU A 358 -1.69 7.86 -17.18
C GLU A 358 -0.79 7.63 -18.40
N LYS A 359 -0.66 8.64 -19.27
CA LYS A 359 0.02 8.52 -20.58
C LYS A 359 1.46 8.01 -20.45
N GLU A 360 2.20 8.54 -19.47
CA GLU A 360 3.59 8.17 -19.15
C GLU A 360 3.74 6.79 -18.48
N HIS A 361 2.63 6.16 -18.09
CA HIS A 361 2.61 4.89 -17.36
C HIS A 361 1.94 3.74 -18.11
N ARG A 362 1.58 3.94 -19.39
CA ARG A 362 0.99 2.89 -20.26
C ARG A 362 1.82 1.60 -20.34
N PHE A 363 3.14 1.69 -20.16
CA PHE A 363 4.00 0.50 -20.06
C PHE A 363 3.59 -0.45 -18.92
N TYR A 364 2.97 0.04 -17.84
CA TYR A 364 2.50 -0.80 -16.74
C TYR A 364 1.07 -1.30 -16.90
N ALA A 365 0.39 -0.96 -18.00
CA ALA A 365 -0.96 -1.44 -18.27
C ALA A 365 -0.98 -2.96 -18.52
N LEU A 366 -2.06 -3.62 -18.10
CA LEU A 366 -2.36 -4.99 -18.53
C LEU A 366 -2.54 -5.04 -20.06
N PRO A 367 -2.29 -6.19 -20.72
CA PRO A 367 -2.44 -6.32 -22.16
C PRO A 367 -3.89 -6.07 -22.61
N GLU A 368 -4.04 -5.45 -23.77
CA GLU A 368 -5.33 -5.33 -24.47
C GLU A 368 -5.79 -6.71 -24.98
N ARG A 369 -7.09 -6.82 -25.33
CA ARG A 369 -7.67 -8.09 -25.80
C ARG A 369 -6.92 -8.59 -27.04
N GLY A 370 -6.53 -9.87 -27.02
CA GLY A 370 -5.77 -10.49 -28.11
C GLY A 370 -4.33 -9.99 -28.24
N LYS A 371 -3.86 -9.12 -27.34
CA LYS A 371 -2.46 -8.72 -27.25
C LYS A 371 -1.76 -9.55 -26.17
N LYS A 372 -0.47 -9.76 -26.40
CA LYS A 372 0.44 -10.43 -25.49
C LYS A 372 1.47 -9.43 -25.00
N LYS A 373 1.94 -9.62 -23.77
CA LYS A 373 2.94 -8.72 -23.17
C LYS A 373 3.90 -9.49 -22.27
N PRO A 374 5.22 -9.26 -22.36
CA PRO A 374 6.16 -9.85 -21.43
C PRO A 374 5.96 -9.28 -20.02
N PHE A 375 6.11 -10.12 -19.01
CA PHE A 375 5.97 -9.74 -17.61
C PHE A 375 6.85 -10.61 -16.71
N PHE A 376 6.91 -10.25 -15.43
CA PHE A 376 7.63 -10.97 -14.39
C PHE A 376 6.65 -11.39 -13.30
N TYR A 377 6.89 -12.55 -12.69
CA TYR A 377 6.05 -13.06 -11.61
C TYR A 377 6.82 -13.86 -10.58
N ILE A 378 6.24 -13.98 -9.39
CA ILE A 378 6.74 -14.79 -8.28
C ILE A 378 5.55 -15.34 -7.48
N ASN A 379 5.64 -16.61 -7.08
CA ASN A 379 4.72 -17.19 -6.11
C ASN A 379 5.31 -17.05 -4.71
N TYR A 380 4.63 -16.35 -3.83
CA TYR A 380 5.09 -16.14 -2.47
C TYR A 380 3.92 -16.18 -1.50
N ALA A 381 4.09 -16.90 -0.38
CA ALA A 381 3.06 -17.03 0.66
C ALA A 381 1.67 -17.44 0.11
N GLY A 382 1.64 -18.36 -0.86
CA GLY A 382 0.41 -18.85 -1.49
C GLY A 382 -0.28 -17.86 -2.42
N ARG A 383 0.39 -16.77 -2.83
CA ARG A 383 -0.14 -15.75 -3.74
C ARG A 383 0.72 -15.60 -4.98
N PHE A 384 0.08 -15.36 -6.12
CA PHE A 384 0.75 -14.95 -7.35
C PHE A 384 0.95 -13.44 -7.35
N HIS A 385 2.20 -13.00 -7.40
CA HIS A 385 2.56 -11.59 -7.57
C HIS A 385 3.16 -11.40 -8.95
N PHE A 386 2.81 -10.31 -9.62
CA PHE A 386 3.34 -10.01 -10.93
C PHE A 386 3.53 -8.51 -11.18
N GLY A 387 4.35 -8.19 -12.18
CA GLY A 387 4.55 -6.84 -12.68
C GLY A 387 5.41 -6.79 -13.94
N PHE A 388 5.52 -5.60 -14.54
CA PHE A 388 6.28 -5.39 -15.78
C PHE A 388 7.76 -5.06 -15.57
N THR A 389 8.27 -5.31 -14.37
CA THR A 389 9.69 -5.21 -14.01
C THR A 389 10.02 -6.27 -12.96
N PRO A 390 11.24 -6.83 -12.92
CA PRO A 390 11.56 -7.92 -11.99
C PRO A 390 11.38 -7.55 -10.51
N TYR A 391 11.59 -6.28 -10.15
CA TYR A 391 11.49 -5.78 -8.77
C TYR A 391 10.12 -5.15 -8.50
N MET A 392 9.08 -6.00 -8.53
CA MET A 392 7.67 -5.63 -8.32
C MET A 392 7.32 -5.40 -6.83
N ARG A 393 6.20 -4.74 -6.57
CA ARG A 393 5.64 -4.69 -5.21
C ARG A 393 4.94 -6.02 -4.92
N MET A 394 5.03 -6.47 -3.67
CA MET A 394 4.43 -7.73 -3.22
C MET A 394 3.61 -7.49 -1.96
N PHE A 395 2.59 -8.31 -1.73
CA PHE A 395 1.86 -8.22 -0.47
C PHE A 395 2.71 -8.78 0.66
N TYR A 396 2.54 -8.19 1.84
CA TYR A 396 3.00 -8.85 3.04
C TYR A 396 2.30 -10.20 3.20
N ARG A 397 3.02 -11.19 3.74
CA ARG A 397 2.46 -12.49 4.11
C ARG A 397 1.32 -12.32 5.13
N LYS A 398 1.51 -11.42 6.10
CA LYS A 398 0.56 -11.16 7.18
C LYS A 398 -0.22 -9.86 6.98
N SER A 399 -1.46 -9.83 7.45
CA SER A 399 -2.32 -8.64 7.48
C SER A 399 -2.20 -7.89 8.81
N VAL A 400 -2.87 -6.75 8.95
CA VAL A 400 -2.92 -6.02 10.22
C VAL A 400 -3.50 -6.87 11.37
N LEU A 401 -4.50 -7.73 11.10
CA LEU A 401 -5.15 -8.55 12.14
C LEU A 401 -4.22 -9.61 12.75
N ASP A 402 -3.22 -10.07 12.00
CA ASP A 402 -2.23 -11.03 12.51
C ASP A 402 -1.41 -10.46 13.68
N GLY A 403 -1.27 -9.14 13.76
CA GLY A 403 -0.58 -8.45 14.85
C GLY A 403 -1.46 -8.08 16.04
N ILE A 404 -2.73 -8.51 16.04
CA ILE A 404 -3.66 -8.27 17.14
C ILE A 404 -3.63 -9.47 18.09
N PRO A 405 -3.55 -9.25 19.42
CA PRO A 405 -3.56 -10.33 20.38
C PRO A 405 -4.77 -11.26 20.23
N GLU A 406 -4.56 -12.56 20.40
CA GLU A 406 -5.58 -13.59 20.14
C GLU A 406 -6.83 -13.43 21.02
N VAL A 407 -6.69 -12.85 22.21
CA VAL A 407 -7.82 -12.53 23.10
C VAL A 407 -8.90 -11.66 22.42
N TYR A 408 -8.56 -10.82 21.45
CA TYR A 408 -9.54 -10.02 20.71
C TYR A 408 -10.37 -10.85 19.72
N LYS A 409 -9.81 -11.97 19.24
CA LYS A 409 -10.42 -12.83 18.22
C LYS A 409 -11.26 -13.93 18.83
N THR A 410 -10.89 -14.40 20.02
CA THR A 410 -11.54 -15.53 20.70
C THR A 410 -12.52 -15.10 21.78
N MET A 411 -12.56 -13.82 22.16
CA MET A 411 -13.42 -13.37 23.24
C MET A 411 -14.90 -13.40 22.86
N GLU A 412 -15.68 -14.06 23.72
CA GLU A 412 -17.14 -14.11 23.65
C GLU A 412 -17.78 -13.05 24.55
N GLY A 413 -19.03 -12.70 24.23
CA GLY A 413 -19.81 -11.69 24.95
C GLY A 413 -19.75 -10.31 24.31
N ILE A 414 -20.28 -9.32 25.03
CA ILE A 414 -20.56 -7.97 24.54
C ILE A 414 -19.84 -6.95 25.43
N SER A 415 -19.01 -6.14 24.80
CA SER A 415 -18.24 -5.08 25.45
C SER A 415 -19.12 -3.89 25.86
N TYR A 416 -18.59 -2.99 26.67
CA TYR A 416 -19.27 -1.73 27.01
C TYR A 416 -19.56 -0.89 25.77
N ALA A 417 -18.60 -0.80 24.85
CA ALA A 417 -18.76 -0.05 23.61
C ALA A 417 -19.91 -0.60 22.76
N GLU A 418 -19.96 -1.92 22.52
CA GLU A 418 -21.04 -2.56 21.78
C GLU A 418 -22.40 -2.39 22.47
N ALA A 419 -22.46 -2.53 23.79
CA ALA A 419 -23.71 -2.44 24.55
C ALA A 419 -24.34 -1.03 24.57
N LEU A 420 -23.53 0.01 24.32
CA LEU A 420 -23.98 1.41 24.26
C LEU A 420 -24.17 1.90 22.82
N PHE A 421 -23.20 1.63 21.95
CA PHE A 421 -23.19 2.12 20.57
C PHE A 421 -23.90 1.18 19.58
N GLY A 422 -24.26 -0.02 20.00
CA GLY A 422 -24.92 -1.00 19.15
C GLY A 422 -23.98 -1.72 18.17
N PHE A 423 -24.54 -2.69 17.48
CA PHE A 423 -23.88 -3.49 16.43
C PHE A 423 -24.92 -4.06 15.46
N SER A 424 -24.47 -4.50 14.30
CA SER A 424 -25.31 -5.17 13.29
C SER A 424 -24.70 -6.47 12.77
N GLY A 425 -25.55 -7.40 12.33
CA GLY A 425 -25.18 -8.63 11.65
C GLY A 425 -24.40 -9.63 12.52
N ARG A 426 -24.48 -9.54 13.84
CA ARG A 426 -23.71 -10.43 14.72
C ARG A 426 -24.28 -11.85 14.65
N ALA A 427 -23.43 -12.83 14.33
CA ALA A 427 -23.85 -14.23 14.31
C ALA A 427 -24.07 -14.76 15.73
N CYS A 428 -25.27 -15.25 16.02
CA CYS A 428 -25.66 -15.87 17.30
C CYS A 428 -26.61 -17.04 17.03
N GLY A 429 -26.19 -18.27 17.36
CA GLY A 429 -27.01 -19.48 17.16
C GLY A 429 -27.45 -19.70 15.71
N GLY A 430 -26.58 -19.35 14.74
CA GLY A 430 -26.89 -19.46 13.30
C GLY A 430 -27.75 -18.33 12.71
N LYS A 431 -28.22 -17.38 13.53
CA LYS A 431 -28.95 -16.20 13.09
C LYS A 431 -28.09 -14.95 13.20
N GLU A 432 -28.35 -13.97 12.34
CA GLU A 432 -27.78 -12.63 12.50
C GLU A 432 -28.70 -11.82 13.41
N VAL A 433 -28.09 -11.12 14.35
CA VAL A 433 -28.80 -10.29 15.32
C VAL A 433 -28.21 -8.89 15.30
N ASP A 434 -29.10 -7.91 15.26
CA ASP A 434 -28.79 -6.50 15.38
C ASP A 434 -29.14 -6.00 16.78
N TYR A 435 -28.40 -5.01 17.25
CA TYR A 435 -28.69 -4.33 18.49
C TYR A 435 -28.48 -2.83 18.33
N LYS A 436 -29.57 -2.08 18.48
CA LYS A 436 -29.58 -0.64 18.26
C LYS A 436 -28.85 0.11 19.37
N SER A 437 -28.16 1.20 19.01
CA SER A 437 -27.53 2.10 19.97
C SER A 437 -28.54 2.67 20.97
N ARG A 438 -28.08 2.90 22.21
CA ARG A 438 -28.84 3.52 23.30
C ARG A 438 -28.41 4.95 23.57
N LEU A 439 -27.61 5.54 22.69
CA LEU A 439 -27.06 6.88 22.81
C LEU A 439 -27.54 7.72 21.62
N SER A 440 -27.82 9.00 21.90
CA SER A 440 -28.06 10.02 20.89
C SER A 440 -27.02 11.14 21.08
N PHE A 441 -26.61 11.75 19.97
CA PHE A 441 -25.61 12.82 19.96
C PHE A 441 -26.13 13.98 19.12
N GLU A 442 -25.99 15.19 19.64
CA GLU A 442 -26.28 16.43 18.94
C GLU A 442 -24.99 17.08 18.44
N ASP A 443 -25.12 18.01 17.50
CA ASP A 443 -24.01 18.81 17.03
C ASP A 443 -23.49 19.71 18.17
N ALA A 444 -22.17 19.71 18.38
CA ALA A 444 -21.55 20.66 19.31
C ALA A 444 -21.40 22.01 18.60
N VAL A 445 -22.44 22.83 18.70
CA VAL A 445 -22.52 24.16 18.10
C VAL A 445 -21.54 25.11 18.79
N ALA A 446 -20.80 25.90 18.01
CA ALA A 446 -19.88 26.88 18.56
C ALA A 446 -20.65 28.00 19.29
N GLU A 447 -20.25 28.29 20.54
CA GLU A 447 -20.78 29.40 21.33
C GLU A 447 -20.03 30.71 21.01
N GLY A 448 -20.75 31.84 21.05
CA GLY A 448 -20.20 33.17 20.80
C GLY A 448 -19.94 33.46 19.31
N ASN A 449 -18.84 34.15 19.01
CA ASN A 449 -18.46 34.55 17.65
C ASN A 449 -17.26 33.73 17.16
N PRO A 450 -17.45 32.53 16.59
CA PRO A 450 -16.35 31.69 16.12
C PRO A 450 -15.66 32.28 14.89
N GLU A 451 -14.39 32.65 15.06
CA GLU A 451 -13.56 33.20 13.99
C GLU A 451 -12.79 32.12 13.23
N LEU A 452 -12.55 32.35 11.93
CA LEU A 452 -11.66 31.52 11.15
C LEU A 452 -10.23 31.82 11.56
N TYR A 453 -9.45 30.79 11.85
CA TYR A 453 -8.04 30.96 12.20
C TYR A 453 -7.19 31.57 11.07
N SER A 454 -7.54 31.29 9.81
CA SER A 454 -6.85 31.81 8.63
C SER A 454 -7.83 31.99 7.48
N GLU A 455 -8.00 33.21 7.00
CA GLU A 455 -8.79 33.51 5.79
C GLU A 455 -8.17 32.91 4.53
N ARG A 456 -6.83 32.75 4.51
CA ARG A 456 -6.10 32.14 3.38
C ARG A 456 -6.11 30.61 3.41
N GLY A 457 -6.72 30.00 4.43
CA GLY A 457 -6.64 28.57 4.70
C GLY A 457 -5.31 28.14 5.32
N ILE A 458 -5.21 26.85 5.61
CA ILE A 458 -4.00 26.18 6.11
C ILE A 458 -3.79 24.93 5.27
N ASP A 459 -2.58 24.77 4.74
CA ASP A 459 -2.20 23.53 4.05
C ASP A 459 -1.86 22.43 5.06
N ILE A 460 -2.52 21.29 4.89
CA ILE A 460 -2.32 20.11 5.74
C ILE A 460 -1.89 18.94 4.87
N ILE A 461 -0.77 18.32 5.24
CA ILE A 461 -0.29 17.11 4.58
C ILE A 461 -1.09 15.91 5.11
N LEU A 462 -2.16 15.55 4.39
CA LEU A 462 -2.90 14.30 4.61
C LEU A 462 -2.11 13.13 4.01
N ALA A 463 -1.21 12.55 4.80
CA ALA A 463 -0.46 11.36 4.38
C ALA A 463 -1.12 10.08 4.90
N THR A 464 -1.59 9.23 3.99
CA THR A 464 -1.91 7.83 4.30
C THR A 464 -0.64 7.10 4.76
N PRO A 465 -0.74 6.16 5.72
CA PRO A 465 0.40 5.39 6.18
C PRO A 465 1.05 4.65 5.01
N LYS A 466 2.32 4.94 4.73
CA LYS A 466 3.07 4.15 3.76
C LYS A 466 3.34 2.76 4.34
N PRO A 467 3.16 1.67 3.58
CA PRO A 467 3.48 0.30 4.02
C PRO A 467 4.91 0.08 4.53
N THR A 468 5.84 0.94 4.09
CA THR A 468 7.25 0.96 4.50
C THR A 468 7.49 1.71 5.83
N CYS A 469 6.46 2.36 6.39
CA CYS A 469 6.52 3.05 7.69
C CYS A 469 6.19 2.13 8.88
N TYR A 470 6.32 0.81 8.73
CA TYR A 470 6.02 -0.20 9.75
C TYR A 470 6.64 0.10 11.12
N LYS A 471 7.83 0.71 11.16
CA LYS A 471 8.53 1.13 12.39
C LYS A 471 7.70 2.03 13.31
N LEU A 472 6.74 2.78 12.75
CA LEU A 472 5.88 3.69 13.52
C LEU A 472 4.62 3.01 14.05
N TYR A 473 4.16 1.94 13.40
CA TYR A 473 2.85 1.31 13.64
C TYR A 473 2.95 -0.04 14.35
N LEU A 474 4.11 -0.70 14.28
CA LEU A 474 4.38 -1.96 14.96
C LEU A 474 5.18 -1.73 16.24
N LYS A 475 4.94 -2.54 17.27
CA LYS A 475 5.74 -2.56 18.49
C LYS A 475 7.14 -3.04 18.11
N GLN A 476 8.14 -2.21 18.39
CA GLN A 476 9.55 -2.51 18.16
C GLN A 476 10.25 -2.76 19.49
N ASP A 477 11.35 -3.48 19.44
CA ASP A 477 12.29 -3.59 20.54
C ASP A 477 13.38 -2.52 20.35
N GLU A 478 13.52 -1.62 21.32
CA GLU A 478 14.44 -0.49 21.24
C GLU A 478 15.92 -0.92 21.29
N SER A 479 16.20 -2.13 21.78
CA SER A 479 17.55 -2.70 21.76
C SER A 479 17.98 -3.19 20.37
N LYS A 480 17.03 -3.35 19.44
CA LYS A 480 17.27 -3.96 18.13
C LYS A 480 17.75 -2.96 17.09
N SER A 481 18.66 -3.43 16.24
CA SER A 481 19.14 -2.65 15.11
C SER A 481 18.06 -2.47 14.04
N LYS A 482 18.24 -1.51 13.12
CA LYS A 482 17.33 -1.28 11.98
C LYS A 482 17.08 -2.52 11.10
N LYS A 483 17.99 -3.50 11.14
CA LYS A 483 17.94 -4.75 10.38
C LYS A 483 17.13 -5.84 11.07
N GLU A 484 16.86 -5.68 12.35
CA GLU A 484 16.12 -6.65 13.18
C GLU A 484 14.71 -6.16 13.53
N LEU A 485 14.31 -4.97 13.07
CA LEU A 485 12.98 -4.43 13.35
C LEU A 485 11.87 -5.32 12.80
N TYR A 486 10.81 -5.48 13.58
CA TYR A 486 9.61 -6.20 13.18
C TYR A 486 8.96 -5.53 11.98
N THR A 487 8.57 -6.35 11.00
CA THR A 487 7.75 -5.95 9.85
C THR A 487 6.48 -6.80 9.84
N TYR A 488 5.55 -6.51 8.94
CA TYR A 488 4.42 -7.41 8.66
C TYR A 488 4.84 -8.74 7.99
N GLU A 489 6.14 -8.97 7.76
CA GLU A 489 6.68 -10.30 7.44
C GLU A 489 7.15 -11.08 8.67
N SER A 490 7.31 -10.43 9.83
CA SER A 490 7.77 -11.11 11.03
C SER A 490 6.66 -12.00 11.59
N ASP A 491 7.00 -13.12 12.22
CA ASP A 491 5.97 -14.01 12.74
C ASP A 491 5.23 -13.42 13.94
N ASP A 492 5.94 -12.79 14.87
CA ASP A 492 5.35 -12.33 16.14
C ASP A 492 5.23 -10.80 16.24
N PHE A 493 5.01 -10.11 15.13
CA PHE A 493 4.82 -8.66 15.20
C PHE A 493 3.52 -8.33 15.96
N ARG A 494 3.50 -7.18 16.64
CA ARG A 494 2.28 -6.65 17.27
C ARG A 494 2.04 -5.23 16.81
N ILE A 495 0.78 -4.86 16.63
CA ILE A 495 0.43 -3.45 16.38
C ILE A 495 0.60 -2.62 17.66
N ARG A 496 0.93 -1.32 17.52
CA ARG A 496 1.15 -0.44 18.68
C ARG A 496 -0.13 -0.07 19.41
N GLY A 497 -1.26 -0.05 18.72
CA GLY A 497 -2.60 0.15 19.30
C GLY A 497 -3.39 1.28 18.64
N ILE A 498 -4.16 2.01 19.43
CA ILE A 498 -5.09 3.05 18.96
C ILE A 498 -4.32 4.37 18.85
N LYS A 499 -4.27 4.93 17.64
CA LYS A 499 -3.53 6.16 17.33
C LYS A 499 -4.18 7.38 17.99
N GLN A 500 -3.39 8.18 18.69
CA GLN A 500 -3.81 9.43 19.34
C GLN A 500 -2.84 10.56 18.99
N TYR A 501 -3.35 11.77 18.77
CA TYR A 501 -2.53 12.91 18.38
C TYR A 501 -2.09 13.71 19.60
N TRP A 502 -0.86 14.24 19.55
CA TRP A 502 -0.41 15.18 20.58
C TRP A 502 -1.09 16.53 20.36
N LEU A 503 -1.55 17.15 21.45
CA LEU A 503 -1.85 18.58 21.44
C LEU A 503 -0.57 19.33 21.08
N LYS A 504 -0.65 20.16 20.05
CA LYS A 504 0.44 21.05 19.66
C LYS A 504 0.09 22.45 20.08
N ASP A 505 1.05 23.13 20.68
CA ASP A 505 1.02 24.55 21.00
C ASP A 505 1.05 25.46 19.76
N ARG A 506 1.42 24.90 18.60
CA ARG A 506 1.50 25.62 17.32
C ARG A 506 1.15 24.74 16.11
N ILE A 507 0.67 25.39 15.05
CA ILE A 507 0.50 24.75 13.75
C ILE A 507 1.87 24.62 13.08
N ILE A 508 2.29 23.40 12.79
CA ILE A 508 3.49 23.15 11.99
C ILE A 508 3.08 23.31 10.53
N LYS A 509 3.47 24.41 9.90
CA LYS A 509 3.34 24.58 8.45
C LYS A 509 4.19 23.52 7.76
N GLY A 510 3.67 22.88 6.71
CA GLY A 510 4.51 22.07 5.84
C GLY A 510 5.58 22.99 5.25
N GLU A 511 6.86 22.64 5.43
CA GLU A 511 7.91 23.18 4.57
C GLU A 511 7.73 22.51 3.20
N ASP A 512 7.68 23.33 2.14
CA ASP A 512 7.52 22.89 0.75
C ASP A 512 8.60 21.92 0.27
#